data_AF-A0A821C873-F1
#
_entry.id   AF-A0A821C873-F1
#
_cell.length_a   1.000
_cell.length_b   1.000
_cell.length_c   1.000
_cell.angle_alpha   90.00
_cell.angle_beta   90.00
_cell.angle_gamma   90.00
#
_symmetry.space_group_name_H-M   'P 1'
#
loop_
_entity.id
_entity.type
_entity.pdbx_description
1 polymer ?
#
loop_
_entity_poly.entity_id
_entity_poly.type
_entity_poly.pdbx_seq_one_letter_code
_entity_poly.pdbx_strand_id
1 'polypeptide(L)'
;MTIPYYGINLYDYLTKSKPWRREIQKRKPQDIELNEASVVLHTIIHFVTRASVWYFHIHYKTMADMNSISLILFILKMILFDGLGVVFHQFQHSKFGRFFNHLKHHQLRTPTLASSAFSSMGELVLSSHVGWILIGLVPGSFWDHCLFLVISSTIKRLCHSNYDHPWENTKLYRFFKLVGSREHHVHHLHPNKNFADLFVFWDQLFGNFLNPDDVDGINNYNNTTIHKAS
;
A
#
# COMPACT_ATOMS: atom_id res chain seq x y z
N MET A 1 30.74 -28.62 15.90
CA MET A 1 29.30 -28.45 15.70
C MET A 1 29.09 -27.15 14.95
N THR A 2 29.06 -27.22 13.63
CA THR A 2 29.03 -26.06 12.72
C THR A 2 27.60 -25.82 12.26
N ILE A 3 27.06 -24.66 12.60
CA ILE A 3 25.75 -24.20 12.12
C ILE A 3 25.94 -23.75 10.66
N PRO A 4 25.18 -24.26 9.68
CA PRO A 4 25.33 -23.83 8.30
C PRO A 4 24.80 -22.40 8.14
N TYR A 5 25.71 -21.51 7.74
CA TYR A 5 25.44 -20.16 7.30
C TYR A 5 24.53 -20.23 6.07
N TYR A 6 23.29 -19.72 6.18
CA TYR A 6 22.42 -19.49 5.02
C TYR A 6 23.02 -18.33 4.20
N GLY A 7 23.97 -18.68 3.33
CA GLY A 7 24.65 -17.75 2.43
C GLY A 7 23.70 -17.21 1.37
N ILE A 8 22.94 -16.17 1.71
CA ILE A 8 22.43 -15.24 0.71
C ILE A 8 23.53 -14.20 0.51
N ASN A 9 24.30 -14.32 -0.57
CA ASN A 9 25.19 -13.26 -1.00
C ASN A 9 24.33 -12.07 -1.43
N LEU A 10 24.14 -11.11 -0.51
CA LEU A 10 23.30 -9.93 -0.71
C LEU A 10 23.74 -9.13 -1.95
N TYR A 11 25.03 -9.15 -2.29
CA TYR A 11 25.56 -8.50 -3.48
C TYR A 11 25.11 -9.21 -4.76
N ASP A 12 25.17 -10.54 -4.83
CA ASP A 12 24.67 -11.30 -5.99
C ASP A 12 23.14 -11.20 -6.11
N TYR A 13 22.41 -11.23 -4.99
CA TYR A 13 20.96 -10.98 -4.93
C TYR A 13 20.57 -9.56 -5.35
N LEU A 14 21.50 -8.60 -5.32
CA LEU A 14 21.23 -7.21 -5.71
C LEU A 14 21.76 -6.85 -7.10
N THR A 15 22.55 -7.70 -7.78
CA THR A 15 23.32 -7.28 -8.97
C THR A 15 23.16 -8.14 -10.23
N LYS A 16 22.95 -9.46 -10.14
CA LYS A 16 22.89 -10.33 -11.33
C LYS A 16 21.45 -10.51 -11.83
N SER A 17 21.18 -10.00 -13.04
CA SER A 17 19.93 -10.09 -13.81
C SER A 17 18.67 -9.93 -12.96
N LYS A 18 18.19 -8.70 -12.73
CA LYS A 18 17.18 -8.37 -11.71
C LYS A 18 15.74 -8.79 -12.06
N PRO A 19 15.20 -9.96 -11.66
CA PRO A 19 13.77 -10.22 -11.75
C PRO A 19 12.91 -9.26 -10.92
N TRP A 20 13.48 -8.53 -9.96
CA TRP A 20 12.79 -7.50 -9.15
C TRP A 20 12.75 -6.11 -9.78
N ARG A 21 13.27 -5.95 -11.01
CA ARG A 21 12.98 -4.81 -11.89
C ARG A 21 12.13 -5.27 -13.07
N ARG A 22 11.24 -6.24 -12.83
CA ARG A 22 10.23 -6.60 -13.83
C ARG A 22 9.11 -5.60 -13.74
N GLU A 23 8.98 -4.82 -14.80
CA GLU A 23 7.85 -3.92 -14.96
C GLU A 23 6.56 -4.75 -15.07
N ILE A 24 5.59 -4.46 -14.22
CA ILE A 24 4.28 -5.14 -14.25
C ILE A 24 3.56 -4.78 -15.56
N GLN A 25 3.58 -3.50 -15.92
CA GLN A 25 3.13 -3.03 -17.21
C GLN A 25 4.28 -2.40 -17.99
N LYS A 26 4.45 -2.84 -19.24
CA LYS A 26 5.37 -2.23 -20.22
C LYS A 26 4.87 -0.92 -20.82
N ARG A 27 3.61 -0.55 -20.53
CA ARG A 27 3.09 0.75 -20.97
C ARG A 27 3.94 1.82 -20.29
N LYS A 28 4.39 2.81 -21.06
CA LYS A 28 5.02 3.99 -20.49
C LYS A 28 4.10 4.53 -19.39
N PRO A 29 4.62 4.80 -18.18
CA PRO A 29 3.87 5.54 -17.17
C PRO A 29 3.26 6.77 -17.84
N GLN A 30 2.00 7.09 -17.55
CA GLN A 30 1.47 8.36 -18.03
C GLN A 30 2.33 9.46 -17.43
N ASP A 31 2.98 10.25 -18.29
CA ASP A 31 3.73 11.45 -17.93
C ASP A 31 2.73 12.50 -17.46
N ILE A 32 2.24 12.35 -16.24
CA ILE A 32 1.66 13.48 -15.53
C ILE A 32 2.85 14.32 -15.14
N GLU A 33 2.85 15.60 -15.54
CA GLU A 33 3.72 16.60 -14.93
C GLU A 33 3.37 16.67 -13.43
N LEU A 34 3.96 15.76 -12.67
CA LEU A 34 4.04 15.85 -11.22
C LEU A 34 4.93 17.05 -10.96
N ASN A 35 4.32 18.22 -10.91
CA ASN A 35 5.01 19.41 -10.46
C ASN A 35 5.64 19.06 -9.11
N GLU A 36 6.96 19.18 -8.99
CA GLU A 36 7.69 18.91 -7.75
C GLU A 36 7.05 19.64 -6.57
N ALA A 37 6.55 20.86 -6.78
CA ALA A 37 5.81 21.62 -5.79
C ALA A 37 4.50 20.96 -5.37
N SER A 38 3.79 20.26 -6.27
CA SER A 38 2.56 19.52 -5.94
C SER A 38 2.85 18.29 -5.08
N VAL A 39 3.95 17.58 -5.34
CA VAL A 39 4.39 16.41 -4.57
C VAL A 39 4.87 16.84 -3.18
N VAL A 40 5.64 17.93 -3.11
CA VAL A 40 6.09 18.55 -1.86
C VAL A 40 4.89 19.05 -1.05
N LEU A 41 3.97 19.78 -1.67
CA LEU A 41 2.77 20.29 -1.02
C LEU A 41 1.89 19.14 -0.50
N HIS A 42 1.66 18.09 -1.29
CA HIS A 42 0.93 16.91 -0.86
C HIS A 42 1.61 16.23 0.33
N THR A 43 2.93 16.12 0.31
CA THR A 43 3.72 15.55 1.42
C THR A 43 3.63 16.41 2.68
N ILE A 44 3.70 17.74 2.55
CA ILE A 44 3.56 18.67 3.67
C ILE A 44 2.14 18.61 4.23
N ILE A 45 1.09 18.59 3.41
CA ILE A 45 -0.30 18.49 3.87
C ILE A 45 -0.52 17.16 4.59
N HIS A 46 -0.04 16.03 4.05
CA HIS A 46 -0.04 14.76 4.76
C HIS A 46 0.66 14.89 6.10
N PHE A 47 1.87 15.46 6.14
CA PHE A 47 2.62 15.62 7.38
C PHE A 47 1.93 16.54 8.39
N VAL A 48 1.35 17.66 7.97
CA VAL A 48 0.68 18.64 8.84
C VAL A 48 -0.65 18.11 9.34
N THR A 49 -1.48 17.55 8.47
CA THR A 49 -2.71 16.83 8.90
C THR A 49 -2.35 15.67 9.82
N ARG A 50 -1.18 15.05 9.59
CA ARG A 50 -0.67 14.01 10.47
C ARG A 50 -0.23 14.49 11.84
N ALA A 51 0.56 15.55 11.88
CA ALA A 51 1.05 16.12 13.11
C ALA A 51 -0.08 16.77 13.93
N SER A 52 -1.06 17.42 13.28
CA SER A 52 -2.11 18.18 13.96
C SER A 52 -3.08 17.27 14.71
N VAL A 53 -3.57 16.21 14.08
CA VAL A 53 -4.47 15.29 14.77
C VAL A 53 -3.73 14.42 15.79
N TRP A 54 -2.46 14.09 15.52
CA TRP A 54 -1.57 13.45 16.50
C TRP A 54 -1.35 14.33 17.74
N TYR A 55 -1.17 15.64 17.56
CA TYR A 55 -1.07 16.63 18.64
C TYR A 55 -2.33 16.65 19.52
N PHE A 56 -3.53 16.62 18.91
CA PHE A 56 -4.78 16.54 19.66
C PHE A 56 -4.97 15.21 20.39
N HIS A 57 -4.46 14.10 19.86
CA HIS A 57 -4.60 12.77 20.48
C HIS A 57 -3.61 12.55 21.64
N ILE A 58 -2.35 12.97 21.50
CA ILE A 58 -1.33 12.86 22.56
C ILE A 58 -1.71 13.65 23.80
N HIS A 59 -2.27 14.84 23.61
CA HIS A 59 -2.62 15.67 24.75
C HIS A 59 -3.76 15.10 25.60
N TYR A 60 -4.58 14.18 25.07
CA TYR A 60 -5.78 13.73 25.78
C TYR A 60 -5.62 12.41 26.56
N LYS A 61 -4.76 11.45 26.17
CA LYS A 61 -4.78 10.10 26.80
C LYS A 61 -3.47 9.30 26.94
N THR A 62 -2.37 9.63 26.26
CA THR A 62 -1.28 8.62 26.01
C THR A 62 0.11 8.93 26.58
N MET A 63 0.28 9.99 27.39
CA MET A 63 1.60 10.30 27.97
C MET A 63 2.11 9.29 29.02
N ALA A 64 1.32 8.28 29.40
CA ALA A 64 1.68 7.35 30.47
C ALA A 64 2.61 6.19 30.03
N ASP A 65 2.74 5.88 28.74
CA ASP A 65 3.54 4.73 28.27
C ASP A 65 4.30 5.05 26.96
N MET A 66 5.27 5.97 27.04
CA MET A 66 6.04 6.41 25.88
C MET A 66 7.16 5.43 25.44
N ASN A 67 7.43 4.36 26.20
CA ASN A 67 8.69 3.62 26.08
C ASN A 67 8.57 2.17 25.56
N SER A 68 7.35 1.65 25.38
CA SER A 68 7.14 0.26 24.93
C SER A 68 6.48 0.19 23.56
N ILE A 69 6.77 -0.85 22.77
CA ILE A 69 6.01 -1.19 21.55
C ILE A 69 5.15 -2.41 21.87
N SER A 70 3.85 -2.30 21.68
CA SER A 70 2.92 -3.42 21.77
C SER A 70 2.61 -3.97 20.39
N LEU A 71 3.24 -5.10 20.05
CA LEU A 71 3.05 -5.76 18.76
C LEU A 71 1.56 -6.11 18.50
N ILE A 72 0.82 -6.48 19.55
CA ILE A 72 -0.61 -6.80 19.45
C ILE A 72 -1.40 -5.56 19.05
N LEU A 73 -1.17 -4.42 19.71
CA LEU A 73 -1.87 -3.17 19.40
C LEU A 73 -1.47 -2.65 18.02
N PHE A 74 -0.21 -2.81 17.62
CA PHE A 74 0.25 -2.49 16.27
C PHE A 74 -0.47 -3.33 15.20
N ILE A 75 -0.52 -4.65 15.36
CA ILE A 75 -1.21 -5.55 14.41
C ILE A 75 -2.70 -5.22 14.34
N LEU A 76 -3.34 -4.98 15.49
CA LEU A 76 -4.75 -4.60 15.54
C LEU A 76 -5.01 -3.29 14.80
N LYS A 77 -4.14 -2.27 14.97
CA LYS A 77 -4.20 -1.01 14.21
C LYS A 77 -4.12 -1.26 12.71
N MET A 78 -3.16 -2.09 12.25
CA MET A 78 -2.98 -2.40 10.83
C MET A 78 -4.21 -3.07 10.23
N ILE A 79 -4.79 -4.07 10.90
CA ILE A 79 -5.96 -4.81 10.43
C ILE A 79 -7.19 -3.90 10.35
N LEU A 80 -7.48 -3.15 11.43
CA LEU A 80 -8.64 -2.24 11.47
C LEU A 80 -8.48 -1.09 10.46
N PHE A 81 -7.26 -0.60 10.28
CA PHE A 81 -6.95 0.41 9.27
C PHE A 81 -7.23 -0.03 7.87
N ASP A 82 -6.78 -1.22 7.51
CA ASP A 82 -7.03 -1.70 6.16
C ASP A 82 -8.51 -2.00 5.95
N GLY A 83 -9.20 -2.59 6.93
CA GLY A 83 -10.63 -2.91 6.83
C GLY A 83 -11.51 -1.66 6.67
N LEU A 84 -11.30 -0.62 7.48
CA LEU A 84 -11.98 0.66 7.29
C LEU A 84 -11.54 1.33 6.00
N GLY A 85 -10.26 1.26 5.65
CA GLY A 85 -9.71 1.72 4.39
C GLY A 85 -10.48 1.18 3.20
N VAL A 86 -10.72 -0.14 3.16
CA VAL A 86 -11.51 -0.80 2.11
C VAL A 86 -12.93 -0.24 2.01
N VAL A 87 -13.62 -0.03 3.13
CA VAL A 87 -14.98 0.55 3.13
C VAL A 87 -14.98 1.96 2.57
N PHE A 88 -14.04 2.81 3.00
CA PHE A 88 -13.92 4.18 2.50
C PHE A 88 -13.48 4.24 1.04
N HIS A 89 -12.61 3.33 0.63
CA HIS A 89 -12.13 3.23 -0.74
C HIS A 89 -13.28 2.82 -1.68
N GLN A 90 -14.08 1.81 -1.30
CA GLN A 90 -15.32 1.48 -2.00
C GLN A 90 -16.28 2.68 -2.06
N PHE A 91 -16.40 3.43 -0.96
CA PHE A 91 -17.21 4.65 -0.95
C PHE A 91 -16.69 5.69 -1.95
N GLN A 92 -15.38 5.91 -2.08
CA GLN A 92 -14.78 6.83 -3.07
C GLN A 92 -15.12 6.45 -4.51
N HIS A 93 -15.30 5.16 -4.79
CA HIS A 93 -15.74 4.66 -6.10
C HIS A 93 -17.27 4.71 -6.30
N SER A 94 -18.04 4.91 -5.23
CA SER A 94 -19.50 5.04 -5.29
C SER A 94 -19.95 6.33 -6.00
N LYS A 95 -21.22 6.39 -6.40
CA LYS A 95 -21.82 7.57 -7.05
C LYS A 95 -21.63 8.86 -6.25
N PHE A 96 -21.71 8.77 -4.92
CA PHE A 96 -21.57 9.93 -4.02
C PHE A 96 -20.11 10.25 -3.72
N GLY A 97 -19.27 9.24 -3.51
CA GLY A 97 -17.85 9.45 -3.18
C GLY A 97 -17.01 9.96 -4.34
N ARG A 98 -17.48 9.86 -5.59
CA ARG A 98 -16.85 10.50 -6.76
C ARG A 98 -16.61 12.00 -6.60
N PHE A 99 -17.34 12.68 -5.71
CA PHE A 99 -17.07 14.07 -5.34
C PHE A 99 -15.65 14.29 -4.80
N PHE A 100 -15.11 13.29 -4.07
CA PHE A 100 -13.73 13.31 -3.56
C PHE A 100 -12.69 12.97 -4.64
N ASN A 101 -13.12 12.84 -5.90
CA ASN A 101 -12.28 12.88 -7.10
C ASN A 101 -11.14 11.84 -7.17
N HIS A 102 -11.32 10.70 -6.51
CA HIS A 102 -10.38 9.57 -6.57
C HIS A 102 -10.27 8.97 -8.00
N LEU A 103 -11.25 9.21 -8.87
CA LEU A 103 -11.14 8.85 -10.29
C LEU A 103 -9.96 9.52 -11.02
N LYS A 104 -9.46 10.67 -10.53
CA LYS A 104 -8.24 11.28 -11.07
C LYS A 104 -7.01 10.42 -10.81
N HIS A 105 -6.94 9.80 -9.63
CA HIS A 105 -5.88 8.85 -9.30
C HIS A 105 -5.87 7.68 -10.30
N HIS A 106 -7.04 7.18 -10.68
CA HIS A 106 -7.25 6.11 -11.67
C HIS A 106 -6.99 6.51 -13.14
N GLN A 107 -6.66 7.77 -13.43
CA GLN A 107 -6.14 8.14 -14.77
C GLN A 107 -4.78 7.48 -15.03
N LEU A 108 -4.06 7.17 -13.96
CA LEU A 108 -2.76 6.50 -13.96
C LEU A 108 -2.95 4.98 -14.02
N ARG A 109 -3.11 4.44 -15.23
CA ARG A 109 -3.27 2.98 -15.40
C ARG A 109 -1.99 2.16 -15.13
N THR A 110 -0.85 2.84 -15.16
CA THR A 110 0.46 2.30 -14.76
C THR A 110 0.95 3.11 -13.54
N PRO A 111 0.51 2.77 -12.32
CA PRO A 111 0.95 3.49 -11.14
C PRO A 111 2.46 3.33 -10.92
N THR A 112 3.07 4.37 -10.36
CA THR A 112 4.47 4.40 -9.93
C THR A 112 4.58 4.92 -8.50
N LEU A 113 5.74 4.78 -7.86
CA LEU A 113 5.95 5.38 -6.54
C LEU A 113 5.66 6.89 -6.55
N ALA A 114 6.05 7.59 -7.61
CA ALA A 114 5.80 9.03 -7.74
C ALA A 114 4.30 9.32 -7.90
N SER A 115 3.61 8.49 -8.67
CA SER A 115 2.18 8.63 -8.92
C SER A 115 1.32 8.28 -7.70
N SER A 116 1.85 7.59 -6.70
CA SER A 116 1.18 7.41 -5.40
C SER A 116 0.93 8.74 -4.66
N ALA A 117 1.70 9.78 -4.99
CA ALA A 117 1.46 11.15 -4.48
C ALA A 117 0.43 11.93 -5.33
N PHE A 118 0.01 11.37 -6.46
CA PHE A 118 -1.02 11.96 -7.32
C PHE A 118 -2.40 11.59 -6.81
N SER A 119 -2.92 12.41 -5.90
CA SER A 119 -4.28 12.31 -5.39
C SER A 119 -4.94 13.68 -5.46
N SER A 120 -6.27 13.69 -5.51
CA SER A 120 -7.00 14.95 -5.38
C SER A 120 -7.03 15.43 -3.92
N MET A 121 -7.30 16.72 -3.69
CA MET A 121 -7.44 17.24 -2.31
C MET A 121 -8.59 16.56 -1.54
N GLY A 122 -9.69 16.21 -2.20
CA GLY A 122 -10.81 15.52 -1.56
C GLY A 122 -10.45 14.10 -1.11
N GLU A 123 -9.71 13.39 -1.95
CA GLU A 123 -9.17 12.07 -1.66
C GLU A 123 -8.13 12.13 -0.54
N LEU A 124 -7.22 13.10 -0.59
CA LEU A 124 -6.23 13.37 0.45
C LEU A 124 -6.86 13.56 1.82
N VAL A 125 -7.88 14.43 1.90
CA VAL A 125 -8.62 14.69 3.13
C VAL A 125 -9.28 13.39 3.58
N LEU A 126 -10.11 12.75 2.75
CA LEU A 126 -10.88 11.58 3.17
C LEU A 126 -9.98 10.42 3.61
N SER A 127 -8.96 10.07 2.82
CA SER A 127 -8.03 8.99 3.11
C SER A 127 -7.15 9.27 4.34
N SER A 128 -6.83 10.54 4.63
CA SER A 128 -6.12 10.90 5.86
C SER A 128 -7.01 10.76 7.09
N HIS A 129 -8.30 11.10 7.00
CA HIS A 129 -9.23 11.04 8.13
C HIS A 129 -9.49 9.60 8.61
N VAL A 130 -9.46 8.60 7.71
CA VAL A 130 -9.53 7.18 8.11
C VAL A 130 -8.38 6.81 9.05
N GLY A 131 -7.15 7.20 8.68
CA GLY A 131 -5.97 6.99 9.53
C GLY A 131 -6.11 7.66 10.89
N TRP A 132 -6.71 8.85 10.93
CA TRP A 132 -6.93 9.61 12.16
C TRP A 132 -7.95 9.02 13.11
N ILE A 133 -9.09 8.62 12.58
CA ILE A 133 -10.13 7.96 13.36
C ILE A 133 -9.53 6.75 14.07
N LEU A 134 -8.68 5.98 13.38
CA LEU A 134 -8.09 4.76 13.93
C LEU A 134 -6.96 4.98 14.93
N ILE A 135 -6.07 5.94 14.69
CA ILE A 135 -5.10 6.40 15.70
C ILE A 135 -5.86 6.86 16.95
N GLY A 136 -7.02 7.49 16.77
CA GLY A 136 -7.89 7.90 17.86
C GLY A 136 -8.57 6.77 18.63
N LEU A 137 -8.90 5.66 17.96
CA LEU A 137 -9.72 4.58 18.50
C LEU A 137 -8.91 3.44 19.15
N VAL A 138 -7.69 3.18 18.70
CA VAL A 138 -6.87 2.09 19.24
C VAL A 138 -5.76 2.66 20.12
N PRO A 139 -5.74 2.35 21.43
CA PRO A 139 -4.68 2.82 22.31
C PRO A 139 -3.31 2.30 21.86
N GLY A 140 -2.25 3.01 22.24
CA GLY A 140 -0.87 2.58 21.99
C GLY A 140 0.14 3.63 22.41
N SER A 141 1.38 3.22 22.53
CA SER A 141 2.49 4.14 22.82
C SER A 141 2.76 5.08 21.64
N PHE A 142 3.58 6.10 21.86
CA PHE A 142 4.11 6.91 20.78
C PHE A 142 4.76 6.07 19.67
N TRP A 143 5.58 5.09 20.05
CA TRP A 143 6.31 4.24 19.11
C TRP A 143 5.40 3.32 18.30
N ASP A 144 4.31 2.80 18.88
CA ASP A 144 3.31 2.02 18.14
C ASP A 144 2.71 2.81 16.99
N HIS A 145 2.39 4.09 17.23
CA HIS A 145 1.82 4.98 16.24
C HIS A 145 2.84 5.34 15.15
N CYS A 146 4.08 5.65 15.53
CA CYS A 146 5.15 5.89 14.56
C CYS A 146 5.39 4.68 13.67
N LEU A 147 5.50 3.49 14.27
CA LEU A 147 5.71 2.24 13.55
C LEU A 147 4.55 1.96 12.58
N PHE A 148 3.31 2.12 13.05
CA PHE A 148 2.11 2.04 12.22
C PHE A 148 2.17 3.00 11.03
N LEU A 149 2.42 4.29 11.28
CA LEU A 149 2.45 5.31 10.24
C LEU A 149 3.52 5.04 9.18
N VAL A 150 4.73 4.66 9.61
CA VAL A 150 5.85 4.34 8.71
C VAL A 150 5.54 3.11 7.88
N ILE A 151 5.15 1.99 8.51
CA ILE A 151 4.94 0.73 7.78
C ILE A 151 3.75 0.85 6.83
N SER A 152 2.60 1.32 7.29
CA SER A 152 1.40 1.47 6.45
C SER A 152 1.65 2.42 5.26
N SER A 153 2.29 3.57 5.50
CA SER A 153 2.58 4.53 4.42
C SER A 153 3.59 3.97 3.42
N THR A 154 4.59 3.23 3.89
CA THR A 154 5.58 2.59 3.02
C THR A 154 4.94 1.51 2.16
N ILE A 155 4.15 0.60 2.75
CA ILE A 155 3.47 -0.46 1.98
C ILE A 155 2.54 0.15 0.93
N LYS A 156 1.71 1.14 1.31
CA LYS A 156 0.83 1.86 0.37
C LYS A 156 1.57 2.49 -0.80
N ARG A 157 2.79 2.99 -0.61
CA ARG A 157 3.58 3.54 -1.72
C ARG A 157 4.24 2.46 -2.56
N LEU A 158 4.73 1.40 -1.92
CA LEU A 158 5.39 0.29 -2.60
C LEU A 158 4.40 -0.49 -3.48
N CYS A 159 3.16 -0.71 -3.05
CA CYS A 159 2.15 -1.38 -3.88
C CYS A 159 1.76 -0.55 -5.13
N HIS A 160 2.03 0.76 -5.16
CA HIS A 160 1.90 1.56 -6.37
C HIS A 160 3.12 1.48 -7.28
N SER A 161 4.16 0.73 -6.93
CA SER A 161 5.32 0.59 -7.81
C SER A 161 4.94 -0.25 -9.03
N ASN A 162 5.38 0.15 -10.22
CA ASN A 162 5.25 -0.68 -11.42
C ASN A 162 6.23 -1.88 -11.41
N TYR A 163 6.66 -2.37 -10.24
CA TYR A 163 7.68 -3.40 -10.12
C TYR A 163 7.26 -4.52 -9.18
N ASP A 164 7.57 -5.76 -9.58
CA ASP A 164 7.50 -6.91 -8.68
C ASP A 164 8.62 -6.84 -7.65
N HIS A 165 8.28 -6.76 -6.37
CA HIS A 165 9.30 -6.80 -5.33
C HIS A 165 9.62 -8.24 -4.95
N PRO A 166 10.87 -8.56 -4.62
CA PRO A 166 11.26 -9.95 -4.44
C PRO A 166 10.72 -10.54 -3.13
N TRP A 167 10.33 -9.70 -2.16
CA TRP A 167 9.65 -10.15 -0.94
C TRP A 167 8.17 -10.51 -1.15
N GLU A 168 7.51 -9.99 -2.20
CA GLU A 168 6.09 -10.26 -2.49
C GLU A 168 5.84 -11.73 -2.84
N ASN A 169 6.87 -12.42 -3.37
CA ASN A 169 6.82 -13.84 -3.68
C ASN A 169 7.20 -14.77 -2.52
N THR A 170 7.57 -14.21 -1.36
CA THR A 170 7.95 -15.03 -0.21
C THR A 170 6.74 -15.74 0.39
N LYS A 171 6.97 -16.92 0.99
CA LYS A 171 5.92 -17.66 1.70
C LYS A 171 5.27 -16.81 2.78
N LEU A 172 6.05 -15.98 3.48
CA LEU A 172 5.56 -15.11 4.56
C LEU A 172 4.57 -14.06 4.04
N TYR A 173 4.92 -13.40 2.93
CA TYR A 173 4.08 -12.38 2.32
C TYR A 173 2.74 -12.94 1.84
N ARG A 174 2.79 -14.10 1.18
CA ARG A 174 1.60 -14.83 0.72
C ARG A 174 0.77 -15.40 1.87
N PHE A 175 1.42 -15.84 2.96
CA PHE A 175 0.76 -16.35 4.16
C PHE A 175 -0.06 -15.25 4.84
N PHE A 176 0.53 -14.06 5.02
CA PHE A 176 -0.17 -12.91 5.59
C PHE A 176 -1.10 -12.19 4.60
N LYS A 177 -1.20 -12.67 3.35
CA LYS A 177 -2.06 -12.10 2.31
C LYS A 177 -1.80 -10.60 2.13
N LEU A 178 -0.53 -10.18 2.12
CA LEU A 178 -0.19 -8.77 1.96
C LEU A 178 -0.46 -8.29 0.53
N VAL A 179 -0.87 -7.03 0.38
CA VAL A 179 -1.13 -6.39 -0.92
C VAL A 179 0.18 -5.92 -1.54
N GLY A 180 0.54 -6.51 -2.67
CA GLY A 180 1.74 -6.16 -3.43
C GLY A 180 1.45 -5.24 -4.60
N SER A 181 2.50 -4.98 -5.38
CA SER A 181 2.40 -4.14 -6.57
C SER A 181 1.37 -4.66 -7.57
N ARG A 182 1.32 -5.98 -7.79
CA ARG A 182 0.44 -6.60 -8.79
C ARG A 182 -1.03 -6.47 -8.41
N GLU A 183 -1.38 -6.71 -7.15
CA GLU A 183 -2.74 -6.59 -6.63
C GLU A 183 -3.28 -5.16 -6.78
N HIS A 184 -2.46 -4.16 -6.49
CA HIS A 184 -2.87 -2.77 -6.65
C HIS A 184 -2.91 -2.34 -8.13
N HIS A 185 -2.07 -2.92 -9.00
CA HIS A 185 -2.22 -2.72 -10.45
C HIS A 185 -3.56 -3.27 -10.98
N VAL A 186 -4.03 -4.40 -10.46
CA VAL A 186 -5.38 -4.92 -10.80
C VAL A 186 -6.43 -3.87 -10.46
N HIS A 187 -6.31 -3.20 -9.31
CA HIS A 187 -7.24 -2.14 -8.91
C HIS A 187 -7.25 -0.96 -9.91
N HIS A 188 -6.08 -0.49 -10.34
CA HIS A 188 -5.98 0.58 -11.35
C HIS A 188 -6.54 0.18 -12.72
N LEU A 189 -6.51 -1.11 -13.08
CA LEU A 189 -7.13 -1.63 -14.31
C LEU A 189 -8.64 -1.91 -14.15
N HIS A 190 -9.05 -2.35 -12.97
CA HIS A 190 -10.41 -2.71 -12.60
C HIS A 190 -10.80 -1.96 -11.31
N PRO A 191 -11.21 -0.68 -11.40
CA PRO A 191 -11.43 0.19 -10.23
C PRO A 191 -12.51 -0.29 -9.24
N ASN A 192 -13.27 -1.32 -9.60
CA ASN A 192 -14.27 -1.96 -8.76
C ASN A 192 -13.77 -3.25 -8.07
N LYS A 193 -12.47 -3.55 -8.11
CA LYS A 193 -11.83 -4.74 -7.52
C LYS A 193 -10.59 -4.34 -6.73
N ASN A 194 -10.17 -5.19 -5.80
CA ASN A 194 -8.92 -5.04 -5.02
C ASN A 194 -8.77 -3.69 -4.31
N PHE A 195 -9.68 -3.36 -3.39
CA PHE A 195 -9.67 -2.07 -2.69
C PHE A 195 -8.68 -2.03 -1.51
N ALA A 196 -8.19 -3.17 -1.03
CA ALA A 196 -7.31 -3.23 0.12
C ALA A 196 -5.93 -2.63 -0.19
N ASP A 197 -5.35 -1.98 0.82
CA ASP A 197 -4.06 -1.31 0.72
C ASP A 197 -2.93 -2.13 1.36
N LEU A 198 -3.27 -2.98 2.34
CA LEU A 198 -2.32 -3.76 3.14
C LEU A 198 -2.58 -5.27 3.08
N PHE A 199 -3.83 -5.71 3.16
CA PHE A 199 -4.21 -7.11 3.27
C PHE A 199 -5.32 -7.51 2.30
N VAL A 200 -4.98 -8.38 1.37
CA VAL A 200 -5.85 -8.97 0.34
C VAL A 200 -7.06 -9.70 0.93
N PHE A 201 -6.96 -10.20 2.18
CA PHE A 201 -8.05 -10.96 2.78
C PHE A 201 -9.33 -10.13 2.95
N TRP A 202 -9.25 -8.79 3.05
CA TRP A 202 -10.45 -7.96 3.09
C TRP A 202 -11.21 -8.00 1.78
N ASP A 203 -10.52 -7.89 0.65
CA ASP A 203 -11.15 -8.02 -0.67
C ASP A 203 -11.71 -9.43 -0.89
N GLN A 204 -11.07 -10.47 -0.35
CA GLN A 204 -11.59 -11.83 -0.37
C GLN A 204 -12.88 -11.93 0.46
N LEU A 205 -12.88 -11.35 1.66
CA LEU A 205 -14.04 -11.33 2.56
C LEU A 205 -15.23 -10.58 1.94
N PHE A 206 -14.98 -9.46 1.27
CA PHE A 206 -16.02 -8.66 0.62
C PHE A 206 -16.39 -9.13 -0.80
N GLY A 207 -15.73 -10.16 -1.35
CA GLY A 207 -15.99 -10.65 -2.72
C GLY A 207 -15.48 -9.73 -3.84
N ASN A 208 -14.55 -8.82 -3.51
CA ASN A 208 -13.98 -7.85 -4.43
C ASN A 208 -12.60 -8.25 -4.95
N PHE A 209 -12.06 -9.39 -4.50
CA PHE A 209 -10.75 -9.86 -4.93
C PHE A 209 -10.78 -10.37 -6.38
N LEU A 210 -9.83 -9.88 -7.17
CA LEU A 210 -9.49 -10.37 -8.50
C LEU A 210 -7.99 -10.69 -8.50
N ASN A 211 -7.67 -11.95 -8.80
CA ASN A 211 -6.30 -12.43 -8.79
C ASN A 211 -5.49 -11.79 -9.92
N PRO A 212 -4.33 -11.18 -9.64
CA PRO A 212 -3.47 -10.61 -10.68
C PRO A 212 -3.05 -11.61 -11.77
N ASP A 213 -3.02 -12.90 -11.45
CA ASP A 213 -2.68 -13.93 -12.44
C ASP A 213 -3.80 -14.16 -13.48
N ASP A 214 -5.03 -13.70 -13.20
CA ASP A 214 -6.20 -13.89 -14.07
C ASP A 214 -6.49 -12.63 -14.93
N VAL A 215 -5.65 -11.59 -14.85
CA VAL A 215 -5.88 -10.29 -15.51
C VAL A 215 -4.94 -10.07 -16.69
N ASP A 216 -5.54 -9.94 -17.87
CA ASP A 216 -4.84 -9.58 -19.11
C ASP A 216 -4.16 -8.21 -18.99
N GLY A 217 -2.88 -8.15 -19.32
CA GLY A 217 -2.08 -6.91 -19.24
C GLY A 217 -1.32 -6.71 -17.93
N ILE A 218 -1.60 -7.50 -16.89
CA ILE A 218 -0.71 -7.71 -15.74
C ILE A 218 0.16 -8.94 -16.01
N ASN A 219 -0.42 -9.96 -16.64
CA ASN A 219 0.30 -11.11 -17.18
C ASN A 219 0.63 -10.93 -18.65
N ASN A 220 1.88 -10.59 -18.95
CA ASN A 220 2.43 -10.74 -20.30
C ASN A 220 3.67 -11.65 -20.37
N TYR A 221 3.93 -12.48 -19.33
CA TYR A 221 5.11 -13.35 -19.34
C TYR A 221 4.99 -14.75 -18.71
N ASN A 222 3.90 -15.09 -18.00
CA ASN A 222 3.80 -16.43 -17.40
C ASN A 222 3.50 -17.55 -18.43
N ASN A 223 3.03 -17.21 -19.65
CA ASN A 223 2.72 -18.22 -20.68
C ASN A 223 3.92 -18.73 -21.49
N THR A 224 5.14 -18.24 -21.29
CA THR A 224 6.32 -18.74 -22.03
C THR A 224 7.28 -19.62 -21.23
N THR A 225 7.07 -19.82 -19.92
CA THR A 225 7.99 -20.63 -19.09
C THR A 225 7.38 -21.84 -18.41
N ILE A 226 6.06 -21.99 -18.32
CA ILE A 226 5.44 -23.16 -17.67
C ILE A 226 5.15 -24.31 -18.66
N HIS A 227 5.11 -24.04 -19.98
CA HIS A 227 4.98 -25.09 -21.01
C HIS A 227 6.31 -25.66 -21.53
N LYS A 228 7.44 -25.42 -20.83
CA LYS A 228 8.74 -26.05 -21.13
C LYS A 228 9.36 -26.70 -19.89
N ALA A 229 8.59 -27.55 -19.23
CA ALA A 229 9.13 -28.63 -18.41
C ALA A 229 8.28 -29.88 -18.67
N SER A 230 8.59 -30.52 -19.80
CA SER A 230 8.37 -31.96 -20.01
C SER A 230 9.29 -32.77 -19.10
#